data_AF-A0A848USE6-F1
#
_entry.id   AF-A0A848USE6-F1
#
_cell.length_a   1.000
_cell.length_b   1.000
_cell.length_c   1.000
_cell.angle_alpha   90.00
_cell.angle_beta   90.00
_cell.angle_gamma   90.00
#
_symmetry.space_group_name_H-M   'P 1'
#
loop_
_entity.id
_entity.type
_entity.pdbx_description
1 polymer ?
#
loop_
_entity_poly.entity_id
_entity_poly.type
_entity_poly.pdbx_seq_one_letter_code
_entity_poly.pdbx_strand_id
1 'polypeptide(L)' 'GYVLGNEYYLANYRAGLRILDISNISASTNSMTETHFLDTFPTSNSANFNGTWSVYPYFPSENIIISDIEGGLFVVRKNN' A
#
# COMPACT_ATOMS: atom_id res chain seq x y z
N GLY A 1 -7.27 4.40 -0.37
CA GLY A 1 -6.27 3.97 0.63
C GLY A 1 -6.66 4.48 1.99
N TYR A 2 -5.79 4.30 2.99
CA TYR A 2 -6.03 4.63 4.39
C TYR A 2 -4.87 5.44 4.95
N VAL A 3 -5.14 6.35 5.89
CA VAL A 3 -4.11 7.16 6.57
C VAL A 3 -3.90 6.63 7.99
N LEU A 4 -2.64 6.42 8.38
CA LEU A 4 -2.25 6.10 9.75
C LEU A 4 -1.02 6.93 10.12
N GLY A 5 -1.21 7.93 10.99
CA GLY A 5 -0.16 8.90 11.32
C GLY A 5 0.27 9.69 10.08
N ASN A 6 1.57 9.66 9.77
CA ASN A 6 2.16 10.32 8.61
C ASN A 6 2.30 9.40 7.39
N GLU A 7 1.58 8.27 7.36
CA GLU A 7 1.65 7.32 6.25
C GLU A 7 0.30 7.15 5.56
N TYR A 8 0.34 7.07 4.22
CA TYR A 8 -0.80 6.71 3.38
C TYR A 8 -0.60 5.33 2.75
N TYR A 9 -1.51 4.42 3.07
CA TYR A 9 -1.54 3.04 2.59
C TYR A 9 -2.47 2.94 1.38
N LEU A 10 -1.89 2.72 0.21
CA LEU A 10 -2.58 2.70 -1.07
C LEU A 10 -2.66 1.28 -1.63
N ALA A 11 -3.87 0.81 -1.88
CA ALA A 11 -4.15 -0.32 -2.76
C ALA A 11 -4.06 0.15 -4.22
N ASN A 12 -3.21 -0.48 -5.04
CA ASN A 12 -2.92 -0.02 -6.39
C ASN A 12 -2.89 -1.17 -7.42
N TYR A 13 -3.88 -2.07 -7.39
CA TYR A 13 -4.03 -3.15 -8.36
C TYR A 13 -2.72 -3.92 -8.58
N ARG A 14 -2.19 -3.94 -9.81
CA ARG A 14 -0.96 -4.66 -10.18
C ARG A 14 0.29 -4.09 -9.51
N ALA A 15 0.25 -2.81 -9.15
CA ALA A 15 1.24 -2.15 -8.30
C ALA A 15 0.95 -2.38 -6.80
N GLY A 16 0.15 -3.38 -6.43
CA GLY A 16 0.10 -3.90 -5.07
C GLY A 16 -0.21 -2.89 -3.96
N LEU A 17 0.38 -3.10 -2.80
CA LEU A 17 0.41 -2.14 -1.70
C LEU A 17 1.53 -1.11 -1.96
N ARG A 18 1.22 0.18 -1.84
CA ARG A 18 2.17 1.29 -1.74
C ARG A 18 1.98 2.01 -0.41
N ILE A 19 3.06 2.33 0.28
CA ILE A 19 3.04 3.14 1.50
C ILE A 19 3.79 4.44 1.21
N LEU A 20 3.11 5.57 1.38
CA LEU A 20 3.66 6.90 1.13
C LEU A 20 3.83 7.64 2.46
N ASP A 21 4.99 8.25 2.68
CA ASP A 21 5.17 9.30 3.69
C ASP A 21 4.47 10.57 3.20
N ILE A 22 3.57 11.05 4.04
CA ILE A 22 2.75 12.25 3.84
C ILE A 22 2.99 13.30 4.94
N SER A 23 4.10 13.20 5.69
CA SER A 23 4.49 14.15 6.74
C SER A 23 4.59 15.59 6.25
N ASN A 24 4.91 15.79 4.96
CA ASN A 24 5.03 17.10 4.32
C ASN A 24 3.97 17.33 3.23
N ILE A 25 2.75 16.83 3.43
CA ILE A 25 1.69 16.85 2.41
C ILE A 25 1.33 18.26 1.90
N SER A 26 1.60 19.31 2.69
CA SER A 26 1.36 20.70 2.33
C SER A 26 2.44 21.32 1.44
N ALA A 27 3.56 20.64 1.20
CA ALA A 27 4.61 21.17 0.34
C ALA A 27 4.17 21.28 -1.12
N SER A 28 4.67 22.30 -1.82
CA SER A 28 4.39 22.51 -3.25
C SER A 28 5.07 21.49 -4.16
N THR A 29 6.10 20.80 -3.67
CA THR A 29 6.83 19.74 -4.37
C THR A 29 7.17 18.61 -3.41
N ASN A 30 7.25 17.37 -3.90
CA ASN A 30 7.59 16.17 -3.13
C ASN A 30 6.74 15.98 -1.86
N SER A 31 5.45 16.32 -1.93
CA SER A 31 4.51 16.24 -0.81
C SER A 31 4.16 14.80 -0.39
N MET A 32 4.44 13.83 -1.26
CA MET A 32 4.26 12.40 -1.00
C MET A 32 5.47 11.64 -1.51
N THR A 33 6.11 10.86 -0.64
CA THR A 33 7.26 10.03 -0.99
C THR A 33 6.95 8.57 -0.70
N GLU A 34 7.11 7.68 -1.67
CA GLU A 34 6.96 6.25 -1.43
C GLU A 34 8.09 5.72 -0.55
N THR A 35 7.75 5.05 0.54
CA THR A 35 8.72 4.48 1.50
C THR A 35 8.75 2.96 1.45
N HIS A 36 7.62 2.32 1.15
CA HIS A 36 7.52 0.86 1.09
C HIS A 36 6.55 0.43 0.00
N PHE A 37 6.76 -0.78 -0.50
CA PHE A 37 5.87 -1.39 -1.47
C PHE A 37 5.86 -2.92 -1.36
N LEU A 38 4.78 -3.54 -1.81
CA LEU A 38 4.69 -4.99 -1.99
C LEU A 38 3.75 -5.30 -3.16
N ASP A 39 4.25 -6.03 -4.15
CA ASP A 39 3.45 -6.50 -5.27
C ASP A 39 2.85 -7.88 -4.96
N THR A 40 1.52 -7.99 -4.96
CA THR A 40 0.78 -9.26 -4.90
C THR A 40 0.56 -9.88 -6.29
N PHE A 41 0.80 -9.10 -7.35
CA PHE A 41 0.81 -9.53 -8.75
C PHE A 41 2.24 -9.40 -9.34
N PRO A 42 3.18 -10.29 -9.00
CA PRO A 42 4.61 -10.09 -9.28
C PRO A 42 5.00 -10.17 -10.76
N THR A 43 4.12 -10.66 -11.63
CA THR A 43 4.42 -10.83 -13.07
C THR A 43 4.33 -9.52 -13.86
N SER A 44 3.68 -8.48 -13.33
CA SER A 44 3.55 -7.19 -14.01
C SER A 44 3.05 -6.09 -13.07
N ASN A 45 3.54 -4.85 -13.22
CA ASN A 45 3.01 -3.65 -12.55
C ASN A 45 2.27 -2.69 -13.51
N SER A 46 1.91 -3.15 -14.70
CA SER A 46 1.22 -2.33 -15.72
C SER A 46 -0.14 -1.83 -15.22
N ALA A 47 -0.58 -0.68 -15.73
CA ALA A 47 -1.88 -0.08 -15.38
C ALA A 47 -3.04 -0.96 -15.87
N ASN A 48 -3.52 -1.84 -14.99
CA ASN A 48 -4.62 -2.76 -15.24
C ASN A 48 -5.27 -3.15 -13.89
N PHE A 49 -6.42 -3.82 -13.94
CA PHE A 49 -7.31 -3.99 -12.79
C PHE A 49 -7.12 -5.29 -12.00
N ASN A 50 -6.06 -6.06 -12.25
CA ASN A 50 -5.71 -7.24 -11.45
C ASN A 50 -4.91 -6.84 -10.22
N GLY A 51 -4.88 -7.67 -9.19
CA GLY A 51 -4.04 -7.48 -8.02
C GLY A 51 -4.78 -6.87 -6.82
N THR A 52 -4.09 -6.00 -6.07
CA THR A 52 -4.57 -5.49 -4.78
C THR A 52 -5.81 -4.59 -4.95
N TRP A 53 -6.93 -4.99 -4.35
CA TRP A 53 -8.18 -4.23 -4.29
C TRP A 53 -8.29 -3.37 -3.02
N SER A 54 -7.82 -3.89 -1.88
CA SER A 54 -7.91 -3.18 -0.61
C SER A 54 -6.74 -3.50 0.32
N VAL A 55 -6.47 -2.59 1.24
CA VAL A 55 -5.44 -2.73 2.28
C VAL A 55 -6.02 -2.26 3.61
N TYR A 56 -5.60 -2.79 4.75
CA TYR A 56 -6.09 -2.35 6.06
C TYR A 56 -4.96 -2.35 7.10
N PRO A 57 -4.49 -1.16 7.53
CA PRO A 57 -3.30 -1.04 8.39
C PRO A 57 -3.59 -0.84 9.89
N TYR A 58 -4.85 -0.90 10.34
CA TYR A 58 -5.24 -0.45 11.68
C TYR A 58 -5.21 -1.52 12.77
N PHE A 59 -4.56 -2.67 12.54
CA PHE A 59 -4.43 -3.67 13.61
C PHE A 59 -3.38 -3.24 14.64
N PRO A 60 -3.67 -3.35 15.95
CA PRO A 60 -2.68 -3.07 17.01
C PRO A 60 -1.43 -3.95 16.94
N SER A 61 -1.50 -5.09 16.25
CA SER A 61 -0.35 -5.95 15.98
C SER A 61 0.58 -5.41 14.90
N GLU A 62 0.26 -4.27 14.28
CA GLU A 62 0.96 -3.67 13.13
C GLU A 62 0.91 -4.55 11.87
N ASN A 63 0.07 -5.58 11.87
CA ASN A 63 -0.21 -6.35 10.66
C ASN A 63 -1.07 -5.53 9.72
N ILE A 64 -0.70 -5.56 8.45
CA ILE A 64 -1.44 -4.97 7.35
C ILE A 64 -2.12 -6.11 6.61
N ILE A 65 -3.43 -6.00 6.45
CA ILE A 65 -4.19 -6.92 5.61
C ILE A 65 -4.20 -6.39 4.19
N ILE A 66 -3.98 -7.25 3.21
CA ILE A 66 -4.13 -6.95 1.79
C ILE A 66 -5.14 -7.92 1.20
N SER A 67 -6.16 -7.38 0.54
CA SER A 67 -7.13 -8.15 -0.25
C SER A 67 -6.79 -7.98 -1.73
N ASP A 68 -6.43 -9.07 -2.36
CA ASP A 68 -6.13 -9.19 -3.78
C ASP A 68 -7.28 -9.89 -4.53
N ILE A 69 -7.55 -9.46 -5.76
CA ILE A 69 -8.66 -9.96 -6.58
C ILE A 69 -8.43 -11.44 -6.96
N GLU A 70 -7.20 -11.81 -7.29
CA GLU A 70 -6.85 -13.16 -7.74
C GLU A 70 -6.12 -13.96 -6.66
N GLY A 71 -5.21 -13.32 -5.93
CA GLY A 71 -4.35 -13.92 -4.93
C GLY A 71 -4.99 -14.08 -3.55
N GLY A 72 -6.16 -13.47 -3.32
CA GLY A 72 -6.89 -13.58 -2.05
C GLY A 72 -6.29 -12.73 -0.92
N LEU A 73 -6.08 -13.34 0.25
CA LEU A 73 -5.73 -12.63 1.48
C LEU A 73 -4.23 -12.74 1.79
N PHE A 74 -3.57 -11.59 1.99
CA PHE A 74 -2.21 -11.53 2.52
C PHE A 74 -2.20 -10.81 3.87
N VAL A 75 -1.37 -11.31 4.79
CA VAL A 75 -1.07 -10.67 6.07
C VAL A 75 0.40 -10.33 6.08
N VAL A 76 0.72 -9.04 6.08
CA VAL A 76 2.09 -8.56 6.00
C VAL A 76 2.39 -7.60 7.13
N ARG A 77 3.67 -7.30 7.35
CA ARG A 77 4.13 -6.30 8.30
C ARG A 77 5.28 -5.55 7.65
N LYS A 78 5.38 -4.25 7.93
CA LYS A 78 6.55 -3.46 7.52
C LYS A 78 7.81 -4.06 8.14
N ASN A 79 8.88 -4.15 7.35
CA ASN A 79 10.21 -4.46 7.88
C ASN A 79 10.89 -3.16 8.33
N ASN A 80 11.81 -3.25 9.29
CA ASN A 80 12.63 -2.13 9.76
C ASN A 80 13.72 -1.73 8.77
#